data_AF-V6TZT9-F1
#
_entry.id   AF-V6TZT9-F1
#
_cell.length_a   1.000
_cell.length_b   1.000
_cell.length_c   1.000
_cell.angle_alpha   90.00
_cell.angle_beta   90.00
_cell.angle_gamma   90.00
#
_symmetry.space_group_name_H-M   'P 1'
#
loop_
_entity.id
_entity.type
_entity.pdbx_description
1 polymer ?
#
loop_
_entity_poly.entity_id
_entity_poly.type
_entity_poly.pdbx_seq_one_letter_code
_entity_poly.pdbx_strand_id
1 'polypeptide(L)'
;MSFSFSHVPSFRGLDSLDQTTHDLLQQWGLDHSFKSTQFTFSKQYHPSNAATFIGDFFADDSVRSSFLLPDISGMQTIPLPSPEPDRLRYEVMHITKVSTDALLPATSCRFVSGTSFKGRTPHKLQRIDMDVVYEIDEALFDVDSELYQLLTPEWRNELLCAFFSILRAGGALNQQSVDVMNYVKLSADLYKLHVYPLRICEENSLTLSHLHAYRIIEVGSVDLFPKQRDFDLHPGNRCFLIVDSHRRVATIIYNSVYL
;
A
#
# COMPACT_ATOMS: atom_id res chain seq x y z
N MET A 1 -11.98 -16.05 22.01
CA MET A 1 -10.87 -16.92 21.54
C MET A 1 -10.18 -16.20 20.39
N SER A 2 -8.87 -15.94 20.47
CA SER A 2 -8.10 -15.15 19.48
C SER A 2 -7.75 -15.91 18.20
N PHE A 3 -7.52 -15.21 17.10
CA PHE A 3 -6.87 -15.77 15.91
C PHE A 3 -5.41 -16.14 16.21
N SER A 4 -4.88 -17.11 15.49
CA SER A 4 -3.46 -17.48 15.55
C SER A 4 -2.89 -17.47 14.15
N PHE A 5 -1.65 -17.00 14.00
CA PHE A 5 -1.04 -16.78 12.70
C PHE A 5 0.21 -17.61 12.52
N SER A 6 0.53 -17.94 11.28
CA SER A 6 1.75 -18.68 10.94
C SER A 6 2.32 -18.14 9.65
N HIS A 7 3.57 -17.67 9.71
CA HIS A 7 4.31 -17.15 8.58
C HIS A 7 4.35 -18.17 7.43
N VAL A 8 4.28 -17.67 6.19
CA VAL A 8 4.36 -18.47 4.95
C VAL A 8 5.69 -18.19 4.26
N PRO A 9 6.77 -18.95 4.52
CA PRO A 9 8.10 -18.67 3.98
C PRO A 9 8.19 -18.88 2.46
N SER A 10 7.25 -19.61 1.87
CA SER A 10 7.17 -19.83 0.42
C SER A 10 6.62 -18.61 -0.35
N PHE A 11 5.99 -17.66 0.35
CA PHE A 11 5.53 -16.43 -0.28
C PHE A 11 6.73 -15.55 -0.61
N ARG A 12 7.01 -15.42 -1.91
CA ARG A 12 8.12 -14.61 -2.43
C ARG A 12 7.80 -13.11 -2.49
N GLY A 13 6.52 -12.72 -2.39
CA GLY A 13 6.13 -11.32 -2.42
C GLY A 13 6.73 -10.56 -3.60
N LEU A 14 7.34 -9.41 -3.30
CA LEU A 14 7.99 -8.53 -4.29
C LEU A 14 9.16 -9.22 -5.00
N ASP A 15 9.84 -10.18 -4.35
CA ASP A 15 10.96 -10.94 -4.95
C ASP A 15 10.53 -11.89 -6.08
N SER A 16 9.21 -12.04 -6.30
CA SER A 16 8.68 -12.80 -7.44
C SER A 16 8.53 -11.98 -8.72
N LEU A 17 8.75 -10.67 -8.65
CA LEU A 17 8.60 -9.78 -9.79
C LEU A 17 9.81 -9.90 -10.75
N ASP A 18 9.64 -9.46 -11.99
CA ASP A 18 10.70 -9.55 -12.99
C ASP A 18 11.85 -8.56 -12.71
N GLN A 19 13.01 -8.80 -13.33
CA GLN A 19 14.19 -7.94 -13.12
C GLN A 19 13.89 -6.48 -13.49
N THR A 20 13.14 -6.24 -14.57
CA THR A 20 12.75 -4.89 -14.99
C THR A 20 11.94 -4.17 -13.93
N THR A 21 11.07 -4.87 -13.23
CA THR A 21 10.31 -4.33 -12.10
C THR A 21 11.23 -3.98 -10.93
N HIS A 22 12.19 -4.85 -10.60
CA HIS A 22 13.16 -4.56 -9.55
C HIS A 22 14.01 -3.33 -9.90
N ASP A 23 14.43 -3.19 -11.17
CA ASP A 23 15.18 -2.01 -11.63
C ASP A 23 14.34 -0.72 -11.48
N LEU A 24 13.03 -0.77 -11.75
CA LEU A 24 12.12 0.36 -11.54
C LEU A 24 11.94 0.68 -10.05
N LEU A 25 11.76 -0.33 -9.19
CA LEU A 25 11.65 -0.12 -7.74
C LEU A 25 12.94 0.49 -7.18
N GLN A 26 14.10 0.04 -7.63
CA GLN A 26 15.39 0.62 -7.25
C GLN A 26 15.53 2.05 -7.77
N GLN A 27 15.18 2.30 -9.04
CA GLN A 27 15.17 3.64 -9.63
C GLN A 27 14.29 4.61 -8.83
N TRP A 28 13.14 4.14 -8.33
CA TRP A 28 12.22 4.96 -7.53
C TRP A 28 12.55 4.99 -6.04
N GLY A 29 13.61 4.32 -5.59
CA GLY A 29 14.03 4.28 -4.19
C GLY A 29 13.09 3.50 -3.28
N LEU A 30 12.40 2.49 -3.80
CA LEU A 30 11.39 1.67 -3.12
C LEU A 30 11.85 0.23 -2.84
N ASP A 31 12.95 -0.22 -3.42
CA ASP A 31 13.44 -1.60 -3.31
C ASP A 31 13.74 -2.07 -1.88
N HIS A 32 14.21 -1.17 -1.02
CA HIS A 32 14.55 -1.48 0.38
C HIS A 32 13.42 -1.17 1.37
N SER A 33 12.52 -0.27 1.00
CA SER A 33 11.46 0.26 1.87
C SER A 33 10.12 -0.44 1.67
N PHE A 34 9.84 -0.94 0.47
CA PHE A 34 8.59 -1.61 0.15
C PHE A 34 8.70 -3.11 0.40
N LYS A 35 7.90 -3.61 1.34
CA LYS A 35 7.96 -5.00 1.82
C LYS A 35 6.57 -5.61 1.86
N SER A 36 6.51 -6.92 1.61
CA SER A 36 5.29 -7.70 1.83
C SER A 36 5.59 -9.06 2.43
N THR A 37 4.71 -9.53 3.31
CA THR A 37 4.84 -10.83 3.97
C THR A 37 3.46 -11.44 4.18
N GLN A 38 3.40 -12.77 4.16
CA GLN A 38 2.16 -13.52 4.18
C GLN A 38 2.09 -14.49 5.36
N PHE A 39 0.89 -14.62 5.92
CA PHE A 39 0.57 -15.45 7.08
C PHE A 39 -0.69 -16.25 6.80
N THR A 40 -0.74 -17.50 7.24
CA THR A 40 -1.99 -18.26 7.35
C THR A 40 -2.64 -18.00 8.71
N PHE A 41 -3.96 -18.18 8.81
CA PHE A 41 -4.68 -18.02 10.07
C PHE A 41 -5.67 -19.16 10.36
N SER A 42 -5.88 -19.45 11.64
CA SER A 42 -6.53 -20.69 12.10
C SER A 42 -8.05 -20.75 11.97
N LYS A 43 -8.73 -19.60 11.92
CA LYS A 43 -10.20 -19.50 12.00
C LYS A 43 -10.82 -18.89 10.75
N GLN A 44 -12.12 -19.06 10.58
CA GLN A 44 -12.83 -18.36 9.51
C GLN A 44 -12.89 -16.86 9.81
N TYR A 45 -12.52 -16.06 8.81
CA TYR A 45 -12.59 -14.61 8.87
C TYR A 45 -13.96 -14.13 8.36
N HIS A 46 -14.49 -13.05 8.96
CA HIS A 46 -15.67 -12.36 8.44
C HIS A 46 -15.51 -10.85 8.65
N PRO A 47 -15.88 -9.97 7.71
CA PRO A 47 -15.67 -8.52 7.84
C PRO A 47 -16.20 -7.90 9.14
N SER A 48 -17.26 -8.47 9.72
CA SER A 48 -17.82 -8.02 11.00
C SER A 48 -16.88 -8.21 12.20
N ASN A 49 -15.83 -9.05 12.07
CA ASN A 49 -14.82 -9.26 13.09
C ASN A 49 -13.45 -8.64 12.74
N ALA A 50 -13.41 -7.72 11.75
CA ALA A 50 -12.18 -7.09 11.29
C ALA A 50 -11.35 -6.47 12.42
N ALA A 51 -11.97 -5.72 13.34
CA ALA A 51 -11.27 -5.10 14.46
C ALA A 51 -10.56 -6.14 15.35
N THR A 52 -11.25 -7.23 15.70
CA THR A 52 -10.67 -8.33 16.48
C THR A 52 -9.57 -9.04 15.72
N PHE A 53 -9.77 -9.32 14.43
CA PHE A 53 -8.77 -9.97 13.59
C PHE A 53 -7.48 -9.15 13.47
N ILE A 54 -7.60 -7.84 13.19
CA ILE A 54 -6.47 -6.93 13.06
C ILE A 54 -5.75 -6.79 14.40
N GLY A 55 -6.50 -6.66 15.51
CA GLY A 55 -5.93 -6.65 16.86
C GLY A 55 -5.15 -7.93 17.17
N ASP A 56 -5.73 -9.11 16.92
CA ASP A 56 -5.05 -10.38 17.11
C ASP A 56 -3.83 -10.52 16.19
N PHE A 57 -3.89 -10.03 14.95
CA PHE A 57 -2.80 -10.08 13.97
C PHE A 57 -1.57 -9.31 14.46
N PHE A 58 -1.74 -8.08 14.93
CA PHE A 58 -0.63 -7.29 15.46
C PHE A 58 -0.16 -7.74 16.84
N ALA A 59 -1.00 -8.45 17.60
CA ALA A 59 -0.63 -9.03 18.89
C ALA A 59 0.14 -10.36 18.77
N ASP A 60 0.07 -11.03 17.61
CA ASP A 60 0.64 -12.36 17.42
C ASP A 60 2.18 -12.34 17.31
N ASP A 61 2.83 -13.16 18.12
CA ASP A 61 4.30 -13.22 18.18
C ASP A 61 4.94 -13.73 16.88
N SER A 62 4.27 -14.62 16.13
CA SER A 62 4.77 -15.08 14.83
C SER A 62 4.77 -13.94 13.82
N VAL A 63 3.73 -13.11 13.82
CA VAL A 63 3.65 -11.92 12.97
C VAL A 63 4.75 -10.93 13.33
N ARG A 64 4.88 -10.57 14.61
CA ARG A 64 5.84 -9.57 15.09
C ARG A 64 7.31 -9.99 14.94
N SER A 65 7.59 -11.29 15.00
CA SER A 65 8.95 -11.83 14.79
C SER A 65 9.31 -12.00 13.31
N SER A 66 8.32 -12.22 12.44
CA SER A 66 8.55 -12.44 11.01
C SER A 66 8.53 -11.15 10.19
N PHE A 67 7.83 -10.11 10.67
CA PHE A 67 7.74 -8.82 10.00
C PHE A 67 8.44 -7.73 10.82
N LEU A 68 9.66 -7.39 10.41
CA LEU A 68 10.47 -6.38 11.07
C LEU A 68 10.46 -5.08 10.27
N LEU A 69 10.11 -4.00 10.95
CA LEU A 69 10.14 -2.65 10.42
C LEU A 69 11.58 -2.15 10.45
N PRO A 70 12.06 -1.44 9.42
CA PRO A 70 13.35 -0.79 9.51
C PRO A 70 13.28 0.40 10.50
N ASP A 71 14.35 0.64 11.27
CA ASP A 71 14.44 1.74 12.24
C ASP A 71 14.69 3.09 11.55
N ILE A 72 14.68 4.21 12.27
CA ILE A 72 14.88 5.56 11.70
C ILE A 72 16.17 5.73 10.87
N SER A 73 17.19 4.91 11.14
CA SER A 73 18.47 4.97 10.43
C SER A 73 18.49 4.08 9.18
N GLY A 74 17.48 3.21 9.01
CA GLY A 74 17.47 2.16 8.01
C GLY A 74 18.50 1.04 8.28
N MET A 75 19.23 1.10 9.39
CA MET A 75 20.36 0.20 9.70
C MET A 75 19.96 -0.94 10.64
N GLN A 76 18.88 -0.77 11.39
CA GLN A 76 18.35 -1.78 12.31
C GLN A 76 16.92 -2.13 11.91
N THR A 77 16.44 -3.25 12.45
CA THR A 77 15.05 -3.63 12.29
C THR A 77 14.41 -3.84 13.66
N ILE A 78 13.20 -3.32 13.83
CA ILE A 78 12.41 -3.39 15.05
C ILE A 78 11.16 -4.24 14.79
N PRO A 79 10.70 -5.03 15.77
CA PRO A 79 9.45 -5.78 15.62
C PRO A 79 8.25 -4.83 15.52
N LEU A 80 7.16 -5.33 14.93
CA LEU A 80 5.88 -4.61 14.92
C LEU A 80 5.44 -4.23 16.36
N PRO A 81 4.83 -3.03 16.53
CA PRO A 81 4.23 -2.65 17.81
C PRO A 81 3.17 -3.65 18.25
N SER A 82 3.11 -3.89 19.56
CA SER A 82 1.95 -4.55 20.14
C SER A 82 0.76 -3.59 20.05
N PRO A 83 -0.43 -4.08 19.67
CA PRO A 83 -1.62 -3.25 19.65
C PRO A 83 -2.00 -2.87 21.08
N GLU A 84 -2.44 -1.63 21.25
CA GLU A 84 -3.10 -1.15 22.46
C GLU A 84 -4.60 -1.00 22.14
N PRO A 85 -5.52 -1.39 23.05
CA PRO A 85 -6.96 -1.42 22.78
C PRO A 85 -7.52 -0.09 22.23
N ASP A 86 -6.98 1.04 22.68
CA ASP A 86 -7.45 2.38 22.32
C ASP A 86 -6.64 3.02 21.16
N ARG A 87 -5.62 2.34 20.64
CA ARG A 87 -4.70 2.85 19.60
C ARG A 87 -4.56 1.94 18.40
N LEU A 88 -5.65 1.27 18.03
CA LEU A 88 -5.75 0.57 16.77
C LEU A 88 -6.72 1.31 15.85
N ARG A 89 -6.19 1.97 14.83
CA ARG A 89 -7.00 2.68 13.82
C ARG A 89 -6.70 2.15 12.44
N TYR A 90 -7.76 1.94 11.67
CA TYR A 90 -7.66 1.47 10.30
C TYR A 90 -8.83 2.00 9.46
N GLU A 91 -8.62 2.04 8.16
CA GLU A 91 -9.61 2.38 7.13
C GLU A 91 -9.88 1.16 6.26
N VAL A 92 -11.14 0.97 5.86
CA VAL A 92 -11.51 -0.06 4.88
C VAL A 92 -11.11 0.41 3.50
N MET A 93 -10.36 -0.42 2.78
CA MET A 93 -9.97 -0.18 1.40
C MET A 93 -10.90 -0.93 0.45
N HIS A 94 -11.13 -0.35 -0.72
CA HIS A 94 -11.90 -0.95 -1.80
C HIS A 94 -11.02 -1.85 -2.67
N ILE A 95 -11.59 -3.00 -3.07
CA ILE A 95 -11.04 -3.95 -4.03
C ILE A 95 -12.15 -4.23 -5.03
N THR A 96 -12.36 -3.30 -5.96
CA THR A 96 -13.60 -3.28 -6.77
C THR A 96 -13.46 -4.00 -8.11
N LYS A 97 -12.27 -4.01 -8.72
CA LYS A 97 -12.09 -4.51 -10.09
C LYS A 97 -10.78 -5.25 -10.27
N VAL A 98 -10.83 -6.32 -11.08
CA VAL A 98 -9.64 -7.03 -11.57
C VAL A 98 -8.87 -6.18 -12.61
N SER A 99 -9.56 -5.23 -13.25
CA SER A 99 -9.01 -4.38 -14.31
C SER A 99 -8.24 -3.17 -13.76
N THR A 100 -7.26 -2.71 -14.54
CA THR A 100 -6.50 -1.48 -14.29
C THR A 100 -7.30 -0.20 -14.51
N ASP A 101 -8.57 -0.30 -14.93
CA ASP A 101 -9.45 0.84 -15.20
C ASP A 101 -9.60 1.78 -14.00
N ALA A 102 -9.36 1.29 -12.78
CA ALA A 102 -9.33 2.14 -11.61
C ALA A 102 -8.28 3.26 -11.74
N LEU A 103 -7.19 3.08 -12.48
CA LEU A 103 -6.16 4.10 -12.67
C LEU A 103 -6.51 5.15 -13.74
N LEU A 104 -7.63 5.00 -14.46
CA LEU A 104 -8.01 5.91 -15.55
C LEU A 104 -8.06 7.39 -15.15
N PRO A 105 -8.61 7.78 -13.97
CA PRO A 105 -8.58 9.18 -13.55
C PRO A 105 -7.17 9.78 -13.50
N ALA A 106 -6.22 9.06 -12.90
CA ALA A 106 -4.82 9.47 -12.75
C ALA A 106 -3.99 9.38 -14.05
N THR A 107 -4.46 8.61 -15.03
CA THR A 107 -3.78 8.37 -16.31
C THR A 107 -4.53 8.98 -17.50
N SER A 108 -5.54 9.79 -17.21
CA SER A 108 -6.36 10.47 -18.22
C SER A 108 -5.58 11.56 -18.96
N CYS A 109 -6.15 12.03 -20.06
CA CYS A 109 -5.63 13.19 -20.80
C CYS A 109 -5.59 14.49 -19.97
N ARG A 110 -6.18 14.52 -18.76
CA ARG A 110 -6.00 15.64 -17.81
C ARG A 110 -4.55 15.70 -17.36
N PHE A 111 -3.95 14.57 -16.99
CA PHE A 111 -2.62 14.48 -16.37
C PHE A 111 -1.53 13.95 -17.31
N VAL A 112 -1.93 13.37 -18.45
CA VAL A 112 -1.00 12.72 -19.40
C VAL A 112 -1.02 13.44 -20.74
N SER A 113 0.16 13.58 -21.34
CA SER A 113 0.37 14.07 -22.71
C SER A 113 1.28 13.10 -23.46
N GLY A 114 0.74 12.41 -24.46
CA GLY A 114 1.47 11.31 -25.11
C GLY A 114 1.69 10.15 -24.14
N THR A 115 2.95 9.81 -23.87
CA THR A 115 3.33 8.77 -22.91
C THR A 115 3.78 9.33 -21.55
N SER A 116 3.79 10.65 -21.38
CA SER A 116 4.36 11.30 -20.19
C SER A 116 3.35 12.06 -19.35
N PHE A 117 3.63 12.21 -18.07
CA PHE A 117 2.87 13.14 -17.23
C PHE A 117 3.08 14.59 -17.67
N LYS A 118 2.05 15.42 -17.51
CA LYS A 118 2.14 16.85 -17.71
C LYS A 118 2.90 17.49 -16.56
N GLY A 119 3.99 18.17 -16.92
CA GLY A 119 4.77 18.97 -15.99
C GLY A 119 4.03 20.23 -15.57
N ARG A 120 4.49 20.82 -14.47
CA ARG A 120 4.07 22.12 -13.98
C ARG A 120 5.26 22.88 -13.40
N THR A 121 5.05 24.14 -13.01
CA THR A 121 6.05 24.89 -12.28
C THR A 121 6.39 24.18 -10.97
N PRO A 122 7.66 23.79 -10.74
CA PRO A 122 8.06 23.10 -9.52
C PRO A 122 7.74 23.94 -8.29
N HIS A 123 7.17 23.31 -7.28
CA HIS A 123 7.03 23.89 -5.96
C HIS A 123 7.06 22.78 -4.91
N LYS A 124 7.37 23.18 -3.69
CA LYS A 124 7.47 22.27 -2.56
C LYS A 124 6.19 22.33 -1.74
N LEU A 125 5.65 21.18 -1.38
CA LEU A 125 4.50 21.12 -0.48
C LEU A 125 4.96 21.57 0.91
N GLN A 126 4.34 22.60 1.48
CA GLN A 126 4.79 23.13 2.78
C GLN A 126 4.74 22.08 3.91
N ARG A 127 3.83 21.11 3.78
CA ARG A 127 3.58 20.05 4.74
C ARG A 127 4.44 18.81 4.51
N ILE A 128 5.09 18.66 3.36
CA ILE A 128 5.78 17.41 3.01
C ILE A 128 7.08 17.79 2.31
N ASP A 129 8.21 17.21 2.73
CA ASP A 129 9.50 17.40 2.05
C ASP A 129 9.55 16.70 0.69
N MET A 130 8.71 17.16 -0.25
CA MET A 130 8.54 16.59 -1.57
C MET A 130 8.29 17.70 -2.59
N ASP A 131 9.09 17.66 -3.65
CA ASP A 131 8.91 18.55 -4.80
C ASP A 131 7.80 18.02 -5.71
N VAL A 132 6.85 18.90 -6.03
CA VAL A 132 5.76 18.64 -6.96
C VAL A 132 6.11 19.27 -8.30
N VAL A 133 6.47 18.41 -9.25
CA VAL A 133 6.91 18.80 -10.60
C VAL A 133 5.86 18.44 -11.65
N TYR A 134 4.94 17.54 -11.35
CA TYR A 134 3.86 17.12 -12.25
C TYR A 134 2.48 17.44 -11.67
N GLU A 135 1.51 17.69 -12.54
CA GLU A 135 0.12 17.96 -12.14
C GLU A 135 -0.51 16.77 -11.38
N ILE A 136 -0.10 15.55 -11.71
CA ILE A 136 -0.58 14.36 -11.01
C ILE A 136 -0.11 14.30 -9.56
N ASP A 137 1.08 14.83 -9.25
CA ASP A 137 1.61 14.80 -7.88
C ASP A 137 0.84 15.77 -6.99
N GLU A 138 0.48 16.93 -7.52
CA GLU A 138 -0.45 17.85 -6.86
C GLU A 138 -1.80 17.18 -6.62
N ALA A 139 -2.37 16.56 -7.66
CA ALA A 139 -3.63 15.87 -7.53
C ALA A 139 -3.57 14.72 -6.51
N LEU A 140 -2.43 14.06 -6.34
CA LEU A 140 -2.30 12.96 -5.38
C LEU A 140 -2.05 13.44 -3.95
N PHE A 141 -1.23 14.48 -3.76
CA PHE A 141 -0.58 14.75 -2.48
C PHE A 141 -0.88 16.13 -1.89
N ASP A 142 -1.34 17.10 -2.68
CA ASP A 142 -1.64 18.44 -2.18
C ASP A 142 -3.12 18.59 -1.80
N VAL A 143 -3.46 18.25 -0.55
CA VAL A 143 -4.85 18.24 -0.04
C VAL A 143 -5.58 19.58 -0.23
N ASP A 144 -4.83 20.69 -0.24
CA ASP A 144 -5.37 22.04 -0.33
C ASP A 144 -5.54 22.52 -1.80
N SER A 145 -5.06 21.75 -2.78
CA SER A 145 -5.17 22.07 -4.20
C SER A 145 -6.52 21.70 -4.81
N GLU A 146 -6.96 22.48 -5.79
CA GLU A 146 -8.12 22.15 -6.64
C GLU A 146 -7.93 20.83 -7.40
N LEU A 147 -6.69 20.50 -7.79
CA LEU A 147 -6.43 19.24 -8.50
C LEU A 147 -6.64 18.02 -7.60
N TYR A 148 -6.47 18.16 -6.29
CA TYR A 148 -6.71 17.08 -5.35
C TYR A 148 -8.19 16.66 -5.31
N GLN A 149 -9.10 17.62 -5.51
CA GLN A 149 -10.53 17.35 -5.55
C GLN A 149 -10.95 16.55 -6.80
N LEU A 150 -10.09 16.44 -7.82
CA LEU A 150 -10.36 15.65 -9.02
C LEU A 150 -10.29 14.13 -8.80
N LEU A 151 -9.53 13.69 -7.79
CA LEU A 151 -9.43 12.28 -7.41
C LEU A 151 -10.28 12.06 -6.16
N THR A 152 -11.42 11.37 -6.33
CA THR A 152 -12.42 11.23 -5.27
C THR A 152 -11.88 10.42 -4.08
N PRO A 153 -12.46 10.57 -2.87
CA PRO A 153 -12.11 9.74 -1.73
C PRO A 153 -12.22 8.24 -2.01
N GLU A 154 -13.24 7.81 -2.77
CA GLU A 154 -13.44 6.41 -3.15
C GLU A 154 -12.31 5.90 -4.04
N TRP A 155 -11.82 6.75 -4.97
CA TRP A 155 -10.68 6.43 -5.82
C TRP A 155 -9.41 6.27 -5.00
N ARG A 156 -9.18 7.16 -4.03
CA ARG A 156 -8.00 7.13 -3.15
C ARG A 156 -8.01 5.92 -2.21
N ASN A 157 -9.20 5.46 -1.84
CA ASN A 157 -9.41 4.27 -1.00
C ASN A 157 -9.42 2.97 -1.80
N GLU A 158 -9.26 3.00 -3.12
CA GLU A 158 -9.06 1.77 -3.91
C GLU A 158 -7.61 1.29 -3.77
N LEU A 159 -7.42 0.01 -3.45
CA LEU A 159 -6.10 -0.58 -3.18
C LEU A 159 -5.13 -0.41 -4.37
N LEU A 160 -5.61 -0.60 -5.60
CA LEU A 160 -4.81 -0.40 -6.81
C LEU A 160 -4.29 1.05 -6.94
N CYS A 161 -5.16 2.02 -6.69
CA CYS A 161 -4.82 3.45 -6.72
C CYS A 161 -3.85 3.83 -5.60
N ALA A 162 -3.95 3.14 -4.45
CA ALA A 162 -3.02 3.31 -3.35
C ALA A 162 -1.61 2.80 -3.69
N PHE A 163 -1.48 1.67 -4.40
CA PHE A 163 -0.18 1.23 -4.94
C PHE A 163 0.37 2.23 -5.94
N PHE A 164 -0.44 2.72 -6.88
CA PHE A 164 -0.01 3.75 -7.82
C PHE A 164 0.51 5.00 -7.11
N SER A 165 -0.16 5.43 -6.04
CA SER A 165 0.24 6.58 -5.22
C SER A 165 1.60 6.36 -4.55
N ILE A 166 1.86 5.15 -4.01
CA ILE A 166 3.16 4.79 -3.41
C ILE A 166 4.26 4.85 -4.46
N LEU A 167 4.05 4.22 -5.62
CA LEU A 167 5.01 4.22 -6.71
C LEU A 167 5.30 5.63 -7.21
N ARG A 168 4.25 6.47 -7.32
CA ARG A 168 4.40 7.85 -7.78
C ARG A 168 5.16 8.71 -6.77
N ALA A 169 4.91 8.54 -5.48
CA ALA A 169 5.64 9.22 -4.41
C ALA A 169 7.12 8.80 -4.42
N GLY A 170 7.40 7.51 -4.59
CA GLY A 170 8.74 6.94 -4.54
C GLY A 170 9.35 6.99 -3.14
N GLY A 171 10.68 6.85 -3.06
CA GLY A 171 11.46 6.98 -1.84
C GLY A 171 12.47 8.15 -1.86
N ALA A 172 13.42 8.14 -0.93
CA ALA A 172 14.36 9.24 -0.70
C ALA A 172 15.23 9.56 -1.92
N LEU A 173 15.56 8.53 -2.72
CA LEU A 173 16.41 8.62 -3.91
C LEU A 173 15.59 8.47 -5.20
N ASN A 174 14.31 8.86 -5.18
CA ASN A 174 13.39 8.67 -6.29
C ASN A 174 13.84 9.39 -7.56
N GLN A 175 14.10 8.61 -8.62
CA GLN A 175 14.29 9.11 -9.97
C GLN A 175 13.05 8.82 -10.80
N GLN A 176 12.10 9.77 -10.78
CA GLN A 176 10.79 9.59 -11.40
C GLN A 176 10.91 9.22 -12.89
N SER A 177 10.14 8.20 -13.30
CA SER A 177 10.04 7.84 -14.71
C SER A 177 9.17 8.85 -15.44
N VAL A 178 9.55 9.18 -16.67
CA VAL A 178 8.73 10.03 -17.54
C VAL A 178 7.57 9.22 -18.11
N ASP A 179 7.73 7.91 -18.31
CA ASP A 179 6.72 7.05 -18.92
C ASP A 179 5.66 6.60 -17.91
N VAL A 180 4.42 7.02 -18.15
CA VAL A 180 3.24 6.69 -17.34
C VAL A 180 3.01 5.19 -17.28
N MET A 181 3.32 4.46 -18.35
CA MET A 181 3.05 3.03 -18.43
C MET A 181 3.88 2.20 -17.46
N ASN A 182 5.06 2.69 -17.04
CA ASN A 182 5.85 2.04 -16.00
C ASN A 182 5.09 2.01 -14.67
N TYR A 183 4.46 3.11 -14.29
CA TYR A 183 3.65 3.19 -13.07
C TYR A 183 2.38 2.35 -13.18
N VAL A 184 1.69 2.38 -14.32
CA VAL A 184 0.45 1.61 -14.53
C VAL A 184 0.72 0.12 -14.49
N LYS A 185 1.72 -0.36 -15.25
CA LYS A 185 2.08 -1.78 -15.30
C LYS A 185 2.49 -2.28 -13.93
N LEU A 186 3.39 -1.56 -13.25
CA LEU A 186 3.86 -2.01 -11.94
C LEU A 186 2.75 -1.99 -10.88
N SER A 187 1.89 -0.96 -10.88
CA SER A 187 0.72 -0.94 -9.98
C SER A 187 -0.19 -2.16 -10.20
N ALA A 188 -0.40 -2.53 -11.46
CA ALA A 188 -1.22 -3.68 -11.84
C ALA A 188 -0.57 -5.01 -11.41
N ASP A 189 0.74 -5.14 -11.59
CA ASP A 189 1.48 -6.36 -11.23
C ASP A 189 1.52 -6.55 -9.71
N LEU A 190 1.73 -5.47 -8.94
CA LEU A 190 1.60 -5.46 -7.49
C LEU A 190 0.19 -5.83 -7.04
N TYR A 191 -0.84 -5.27 -7.69
CA TYR A 191 -2.22 -5.58 -7.36
C TYR A 191 -2.53 -7.06 -7.60
N LYS A 192 -2.13 -7.62 -8.75
CA LYS A 192 -2.33 -9.04 -9.09
C LYS A 192 -1.56 -10.01 -8.17
N LEU A 193 -0.44 -9.57 -7.61
CA LEU A 193 0.32 -10.36 -6.63
C LEU A 193 -0.50 -10.63 -5.35
N HIS A 194 -1.44 -9.74 -5.01
CA HIS A 194 -2.21 -9.82 -3.77
C HIS A 194 -3.70 -10.10 -4.00
N VAL A 195 -4.24 -9.72 -5.16
CA VAL A 195 -5.67 -9.82 -5.49
C VAL A 195 -5.89 -10.91 -6.52
N TYR A 196 -6.54 -11.99 -6.08
CA TYR A 196 -6.79 -13.17 -6.91
C TYR A 196 -8.30 -13.34 -7.09
N PRO A 197 -8.83 -13.18 -8.31
CA PRO A 197 -10.23 -13.47 -8.56
C PRO A 197 -10.51 -14.97 -8.39
N LEU A 198 -11.59 -15.29 -7.70
CA LEU A 198 -12.06 -16.67 -7.56
C LEU A 198 -13.39 -16.85 -8.29
N ARG A 199 -13.61 -18.05 -8.81
CA ARG A 199 -14.94 -18.46 -9.27
C ARG A 199 -15.60 -19.26 -8.17
N ILE A 200 -16.61 -18.68 -7.53
CA ILE A 200 -17.43 -19.39 -6.55
C ILE A 200 -18.49 -20.18 -7.33
N CYS A 201 -18.73 -21.45 -6.96
CA CYS A 201 -19.56 -22.40 -7.73
C CYS A 201 -20.97 -21.90 -8.09
N GLU A 202 -21.50 -20.92 -7.36
CA GLU A 202 -22.84 -20.36 -7.56
C GLU A 202 -22.86 -19.13 -8.48
N GLU A 203 -21.70 -18.51 -8.76
CA GLU A 203 -21.58 -17.33 -9.61
C GLU A 203 -20.99 -17.68 -10.99
N ASN A 204 -21.63 -17.21 -12.05
CA ASN A 204 -21.10 -17.33 -13.42
C ASN A 204 -19.93 -16.37 -13.70
N SER A 205 -19.56 -15.53 -12.74
CA SER A 205 -18.49 -14.52 -12.83
C SER A 205 -17.42 -14.74 -11.78
N LEU A 206 -16.22 -14.24 -12.07
CA LEU A 206 -15.15 -14.12 -11.08
C LEU A 206 -15.54 -13.08 -10.02
N THR A 207 -15.22 -13.36 -8.76
CA THR A 207 -15.56 -12.51 -7.62
C THR A 207 -14.35 -12.23 -6.72
N LEU A 208 -14.39 -11.06 -6.09
CA LEU A 208 -13.37 -10.56 -5.15
C LEU A 208 -13.94 -10.42 -3.74
N SER A 209 -15.17 -10.89 -3.49
CA SER A 209 -15.88 -10.77 -2.21
C SER A 209 -15.18 -11.43 -1.02
N HIS A 210 -14.28 -12.37 -1.29
CA HIS A 210 -13.47 -13.07 -0.30
C HIS A 210 -12.24 -12.26 0.16
N LEU A 211 -11.90 -11.18 -0.54
CA LEU A 211 -10.76 -10.31 -0.24
C LEU A 211 -11.23 -9.06 0.50
N HIS A 212 -10.50 -8.71 1.55
CA HIS A 212 -10.75 -7.52 2.35
C HIS A 212 -9.42 -6.81 2.58
N ALA A 213 -9.32 -5.53 2.23
CA ALA A 213 -8.12 -4.74 2.46
C ALA A 213 -8.38 -3.66 3.50
N TYR A 214 -7.37 -3.43 4.33
CA TYR A 214 -7.38 -2.44 5.39
C TYR A 214 -6.13 -1.59 5.28
N ARG A 215 -6.27 -0.28 5.30
CA ARG A 215 -5.15 0.64 5.52
C ARG A 215 -4.98 0.81 7.02
N ILE A 216 -3.80 0.49 7.52
CA ILE A 216 -3.47 0.61 8.93
C ILE A 216 -2.96 2.04 9.17
N ILE A 217 -3.62 2.75 10.08
CA ILE A 217 -3.32 4.15 10.41
C ILE A 217 -2.48 4.21 11.68
N GLU A 218 -2.86 3.45 12.71
CA GLU A 218 -2.23 3.50 14.02
C GLU A 218 -2.25 2.10 14.65
N VAL A 219 -1.12 1.71 15.25
CA VAL A 219 -0.98 0.47 16.03
C VAL A 219 -0.14 0.76 17.27
N GLY A 220 -0.80 0.88 18.42
CA GLY A 220 -0.13 1.08 19.71
C GLY A 220 0.57 2.45 19.82
N SER A 221 1.63 2.51 20.62
CA SER A 221 2.37 3.75 20.92
C SER A 221 3.69 3.92 20.18
N VAL A 222 4.11 2.92 19.40
CA VAL A 222 5.32 3.02 18.57
C VAL A 222 4.90 3.47 17.19
N ASP A 223 5.60 4.48 16.68
CA ASP A 223 5.33 5.00 15.34
C ASP A 223 5.58 3.88 14.32
N LEU A 224 4.51 3.45 13.64
CA LEU A 224 4.57 2.44 12.58
C LEU A 224 5.46 2.94 11.44
N PHE A 225 5.55 4.25 11.27
CA PHE A 225 6.44 4.93 10.35
C PHE A 225 7.52 5.67 11.15
N PRO A 226 8.78 5.73 10.69
CA PRO A 226 9.87 6.47 11.33
C PRO A 226 9.44 7.87 11.77
N LYS A 227 9.84 8.30 12.98
CA LYS A 227 9.30 9.46 13.71
C LYS A 227 9.38 10.80 12.95
N GLN A 228 8.45 11.04 12.04
CA GLN A 228 7.99 12.36 11.65
C GLN A 228 6.59 12.57 12.21
N ARG A 229 6.27 13.79 12.64
CA ARG A 229 4.94 14.11 13.20
C ARG A 229 3.89 13.85 12.11
N ASP A 230 2.72 13.33 12.51
CA ASP A 230 1.62 12.84 11.65
C ASP A 230 1.19 13.75 10.48
N PHE A 231 1.55 15.03 10.50
CA PHE A 231 1.20 16.00 9.47
C PHE A 231 2.26 16.19 8.38
N ASP A 232 3.46 15.59 8.56
CA ASP A 232 4.62 15.74 7.68
C ASP A 232 5.16 14.41 7.11
N LEU A 233 4.40 13.32 7.22
CA LEU A 233 4.82 12.02 6.72
C LEU A 233 4.85 11.98 5.19
N HIS A 234 5.94 11.43 4.64
CA HIS A 234 6.06 11.18 3.20
C HIS A 234 4.82 10.41 2.68
N PRO A 235 4.18 10.81 1.57
CA PRO A 235 2.87 10.27 1.16
C PRO A 235 2.92 8.80 0.71
N GLY A 236 4.14 8.30 0.45
CA GLY A 236 4.42 6.88 0.23
C GLY A 236 4.36 6.03 1.49
N ASN A 237 4.39 6.61 2.70
CA ASN A 237 4.37 5.87 3.98
C ASN A 237 2.99 5.29 4.22
N ARG A 238 2.84 3.99 3.99
CA ARG A 238 1.56 3.28 4.10
C ARG A 238 1.76 1.85 4.55
N CYS A 239 0.78 1.35 5.30
CA CYS A 239 0.70 -0.05 5.71
C CYS A 239 -0.68 -0.59 5.33
N PHE A 240 -0.72 -1.75 4.67
CA PHE A 240 -1.94 -2.43 4.30
C PHE A 240 -1.96 -3.84 4.88
N LEU A 241 -3.14 -4.28 5.30
CA LEU A 241 -3.44 -5.66 5.59
C LEU A 241 -4.50 -6.16 4.62
N ILE A 242 -4.15 -7.14 3.79
CA ILE A 242 -5.06 -7.79 2.85
C ILE A 242 -5.40 -9.17 3.40
N VAL A 243 -6.68 -9.44 3.61
CA VAL A 243 -7.20 -10.68 4.16
C VAL A 243 -7.95 -11.42 3.06
N ASP A 244 -7.47 -12.63 2.75
CA ASP A 244 -8.15 -13.61 1.93
C ASP A 244 -8.86 -14.61 2.83
N SER A 245 -10.18 -14.44 2.94
CA SER A 245 -11.04 -15.28 3.78
C SER A 245 -11.18 -16.71 3.26
N HIS A 246 -11.03 -16.93 1.95
CA HIS A 246 -11.19 -18.23 1.31
C HIS A 246 -9.93 -19.08 1.47
N ARG A 247 -8.76 -18.54 1.12
CA ARG A 247 -7.46 -19.20 1.31
C ARG A 247 -6.97 -19.19 2.76
N ARG A 248 -7.61 -18.40 3.62
CA ARG A 248 -7.24 -18.15 5.03
C ARG A 248 -5.83 -17.62 5.18
N VAL A 249 -5.58 -16.58 4.40
CA VAL A 249 -4.27 -15.95 4.29
C VAL A 249 -4.39 -14.46 4.51
N ALA A 250 -3.48 -13.88 5.29
CA ALA A 250 -3.32 -12.46 5.49
C ALA A 250 -1.96 -12.02 4.94
N THR A 251 -1.95 -10.97 4.13
CA THR A 251 -0.73 -10.35 3.61
C THR A 251 -0.61 -8.94 4.17
N ILE A 252 0.47 -8.68 4.89
CA ILE A 252 0.87 -7.33 5.29
C ILE A 252 1.79 -6.75 4.22
N ILE A 253 1.53 -5.50 3.86
CA ILE A 253 2.34 -4.71 2.93
C ILE A 253 2.69 -3.42 3.63
N TYR A 254 3.97 -3.04 3.58
CA TYR A 254 4.47 -1.86 4.25
C TYR A 254 5.43 -1.13 3.33
N ASN A 255 5.23 0.18 3.20
CA ASN A 255 6.22 1.08 2.63
C ASN A 255 6.53 2.17 3.64
N SER A 256 7.82 2.47 3.79
CA SER A 256 8.28 3.57 4.61
C SER A 256 9.55 4.18 4.05
N VAL A 257 9.47 5.48 3.79
CA VAL A 257 10.54 6.30 3.27
C VAL A 257 11.20 7.03 4.42
N TYR A 258 12.52 6.93 4.48
CA TYR A 258 13.39 7.76 5.31
C TYR A 258 13.63 9.07 4.58
N LEU A 259 13.38 10.20 5.24
CA LEU A 259 13.82 11.51 4.78
C LEU A 259 15.06 11.92 5.57
#